data_AF-A0A7J3B8E1-F1
#
_entry.id   AF-A0A7J3B8E1-F1
#
_cell.length_a   1.000
_cell.length_b   1.000
_cell.length_c   1.000
_cell.angle_alpha   90.00
_cell.angle_beta   90.00
_cell.angle_gamma   90.00
#
_symmetry.space_group_name_H-M   'P 1'
#
loop_
_entity.id
_entity.type
_entity.pdbx_description
1 polymer ?
#
loop_
_entity_poly.entity_id
_entity_poly.type
_entity_poly.pdbx_seq_one_letter_code
_entity_poly.pdbx_strand_id
1 'polypeptide(L)'
;MNLQEIISEKKRKAEQMPISSTHDSPSVKSYTPLREEEIVPLLRTRREGCAGMQRNVTTHNGSPCRLLGLSAFTFLPIEGAVSEGIVREEELFTEEYDKMNAINQGYFNDGFYLGIPPKFNDEKMFTLLHTAERDFNARNIIKIGSNSSVKLLENFVMTGNINVSHGTVIRLGENSTLHLYLLEDDVSTELSYVERTVIMERYSSLHVHHLVLPGRKSISRIRVIQTGEHAESRYYGAAI
;
A
#
# COMPACT_ATOMS: atom_id res chain seq x y z
N MET A 1 1.36 22.67 -6.78
CA MET A 1 2.07 22.36 -5.53
C MET A 1 2.98 21.19 -5.86
N ASN A 2 4.29 21.29 -5.64
CA ASN A 2 5.18 20.16 -5.92
C ASN A 2 5.01 19.06 -4.86
N LEU A 3 5.50 17.84 -5.13
CA LEU A 3 5.35 16.70 -4.21
C LEU A 3 5.85 16.99 -2.78
N GLN A 4 6.93 17.76 -2.63
CA GLN A 4 7.50 18.09 -1.31
C GLN A 4 6.61 19.04 -0.51
N GLU A 5 5.97 20.00 -1.17
CA GLU A 5 4.98 20.89 -0.55
C GLU A 5 3.75 20.09 -0.09
N ILE A 6 3.27 19.14 -0.90
CA ILE A 6 2.14 18.27 -0.52
C ILE A 6 2.51 17.40 0.69
N ILE A 7 3.68 16.75 0.66
CA ILE A 7 4.16 15.95 1.80
C ILE A 7 4.28 16.80 3.06
N SER A 8 4.80 18.04 2.95
CA SER A 8 4.93 18.94 4.10
C SER A 8 3.56 19.32 4.69
N GLU A 9 2.56 19.59 3.84
CA GLU A 9 1.19 19.81 4.29
C GLU A 9 0.60 18.58 4.99
N LYS A 10 0.83 17.39 4.41
CA LYS A 10 0.39 16.10 4.97
C LYS A 10 1.02 15.82 6.32
N LYS A 11 2.32 16.09 6.51
CA LYS A 11 2.99 16.00 7.82
C LYS A 11 2.33 16.91 8.85
N ARG A 12 2.09 18.17 8.50
CA ARG A 12 1.43 19.13 9.40
C ARG A 12 0.04 18.65 9.83
N LYS A 13 -0.74 18.12 8.88
CA LYS A 13 -2.06 17.52 9.18
C LYS A 13 -1.94 16.30 10.07
N ALA A 14 -1.02 15.39 9.75
CA ALA A 14 -0.74 14.20 10.55
C ALA A 14 -0.39 14.57 11.98
N GLU A 15 0.47 15.56 12.23
CA GLU A 15 0.83 16.04 13.57
C GLU A 15 -0.37 16.59 14.35
N GLN A 16 -1.28 17.29 13.68
CA GLN A 16 -2.47 17.91 14.29
C GLN A 16 -3.60 16.94 14.59
N MET A 17 -3.66 15.77 13.94
CA MET A 17 -4.71 14.78 14.19
C MET A 17 -4.56 14.13 15.58
N PRO A 18 -5.64 13.98 16.37
CA PRO A 18 -5.56 13.28 17.64
C PRO A 18 -5.34 11.77 17.43
N ILE A 19 -4.66 11.12 18.38
CA ILE A 19 -4.44 9.66 18.35
C ILE A 19 -5.76 8.91 18.58
N SER A 20 -6.66 9.50 19.37
CA SER A 20 -8.05 9.06 19.53
C SER A 20 -8.99 10.13 19.02
N SER A 21 -9.79 9.82 17.99
CA SER A 21 -10.96 10.61 17.63
C SER A 21 -12.23 9.89 18.07
N THR A 22 -13.11 10.59 18.78
CA THR A 22 -14.51 10.19 18.87
C THR A 22 -15.17 10.53 17.54
N HIS A 23 -15.62 9.53 16.77
CA HIS A 23 -16.45 9.81 15.61
C HIS A 23 -17.83 10.30 16.06
N ASP A 24 -18.42 11.23 15.29
CA ASP A 24 -19.80 11.71 15.51
C ASP A 24 -20.86 10.63 15.26
N SER A 25 -20.47 9.47 14.70
CA SER A 25 -21.37 8.34 14.48
C SER A 25 -21.17 7.24 15.52
N PRO A 26 -22.22 6.85 16.28
CA PRO A 26 -22.13 5.77 17.27
C PRO A 26 -21.83 4.39 16.67
N SER A 27 -21.91 4.23 15.34
CA SER A 27 -21.58 3.01 14.61
C SER A 27 -20.12 2.91 14.14
N VAL A 28 -19.34 3.99 14.23
CA VAL A 28 -17.91 4.00 13.84
C VAL A 28 -17.07 4.11 15.09
N LYS A 29 -16.61 2.96 15.60
CA LYS A 29 -15.59 2.91 16.65
C LYS A 29 -14.26 2.56 15.99
N SER A 30 -13.37 3.54 15.87
CA SER A 30 -11.97 3.33 15.48
C SER A 30 -11.25 2.65 16.65
N TYR A 31 -11.44 1.34 16.77
CA TYR A 31 -10.74 0.51 17.75
C TYR A 31 -9.36 0.16 17.24
N THR A 32 -8.44 1.11 17.34
CA THR A 32 -7.09 0.70 17.69
C THR A 32 -6.52 1.74 18.63
N PRO A 33 -6.54 1.50 19.96
CA PRO A 33 -5.90 2.41 20.89
C PRO A 33 -4.39 2.34 20.63
N LEU A 34 -3.88 3.26 19.83
CA LEU A 34 -2.46 3.45 19.63
C LEU A 34 -1.92 4.31 20.78
N ARG A 35 -0.76 3.93 21.29
CA ARG A 35 -0.02 4.74 22.25
C ARG A 35 0.96 5.61 21.46
N GLU A 36 1.27 6.79 21.98
CA GLU A 36 2.18 7.71 21.30
C GLU A 36 3.57 7.08 21.06
N GLU A 37 4.07 6.32 22.03
CA GLU A 37 5.31 5.53 21.92
C GLU A 37 5.33 4.52 20.76
N GLU A 38 4.16 4.01 20.33
CA GLU A 38 4.05 3.07 19.21
C GLU A 38 4.12 3.79 17.85
N ILE A 39 3.88 5.10 17.84
CA ILE A 39 3.85 5.93 16.63
C ILE A 39 5.21 6.59 16.36
N VAL A 40 5.92 7.01 17.43
CA VAL A 40 7.19 7.73 17.34
C VAL A 40 8.23 7.10 16.40
N PRO A 41 8.40 5.76 16.35
CA PRO A 41 9.36 5.14 15.44
C PRO A 41 9.04 5.42 13.96
N LEU A 42 7.76 5.41 13.59
CA LEU A 42 7.29 5.63 12.21
C LEU A 42 7.51 7.07 11.72
N LEU A 43 7.58 8.03 12.65
CA LEU A 43 7.87 9.45 12.35
C LEU A 43 9.35 9.70 12.05
N ARG A 44 10.24 8.76 12.41
CA ARG A 44 11.70 8.91 12.36
C ARG A 44 12.39 8.01 11.33
N THR A 45 11.62 7.31 10.51
CA THR A 45 12.15 6.40 9.49
C THR A 45 13.03 7.16 8.49
N ARG A 46 14.19 6.60 8.15
CA ARG A 46 15.13 7.16 7.17
C ARG A 46 15.36 6.15 6.06
N ARG A 47 15.40 6.65 4.81
CA ARG A 47 15.76 5.84 3.66
C ARG A 47 17.29 5.65 3.62
N GLU A 48 17.75 4.40 3.70
CA GLU A 48 19.18 4.04 3.64
C GLU A 48 19.56 3.27 2.36
N GLY A 49 18.72 3.28 1.30
CA GLY A 49 19.00 2.63 0.01
C GLY A 49 18.14 3.11 -1.18
N CYS A 50 18.14 2.35 -2.29
CA CYS A 50 17.35 2.69 -3.48
C CYS A 50 15.89 2.25 -3.29
N ALA A 51 14.94 2.97 -3.89
CA ALA A 51 13.53 2.59 -3.81
C ALA A 51 13.30 1.21 -4.44
N GLY A 52 12.66 0.31 -3.71
CA GLY A 52 12.51 -1.11 -4.09
C GLY A 52 13.78 -1.96 -3.96
N MET A 53 14.90 -1.40 -3.51
CA MET A 53 16.12 -2.10 -3.08
C MET A 53 16.77 -1.28 -1.96
N GLN A 54 16.21 -1.32 -0.76
CA GLN A 54 17.01 -0.90 0.39
C GLN A 54 18.09 -1.96 0.58
N ARG A 55 19.28 -1.57 1.05
CA ARG A 55 20.39 -2.51 1.22
C ARG A 55 20.04 -3.74 2.09
N ASN A 56 18.93 -3.67 2.85
CA ASN A 56 18.36 -4.74 3.66
C ASN A 56 16.81 -4.90 3.49
N VAL A 57 16.24 -4.41 2.38
CA VAL A 57 14.83 -4.65 1.97
C VAL A 57 14.87 -5.09 0.52
N THR A 58 14.84 -6.40 0.31
CA THR A 58 14.57 -6.97 -1.00
C THR A 58 13.07 -7.17 -1.13
N THR A 59 12.47 -6.44 -2.06
CA THR A 59 11.31 -6.99 -2.74
C THR A 59 11.81 -8.10 -3.67
N HIS A 60 12.01 -9.32 -3.14
CA HIS A 60 12.34 -10.47 -3.99
C HIS A 60 11.10 -10.85 -4.82
N ASN A 61 10.94 -10.20 -5.97
CA ASN A 61 10.86 -10.95 -7.20
C ASN A 61 12.28 -10.98 -7.72
N GLY A 62 12.91 -12.15 -7.81
CA GLY A 62 14.33 -12.29 -8.10
C GLY A 62 14.85 -11.28 -9.12
N SER A 63 15.44 -10.17 -8.66
CA SER A 63 15.84 -9.01 -9.47
C SER A 63 14.77 -8.47 -10.44
N PRO A 64 14.46 -7.16 -10.44
CA PRO A 64 13.83 -6.53 -11.60
C PRO A 64 14.62 -6.84 -12.89
N CYS A 65 15.94 -7.08 -12.75
CA CYS A 65 16.87 -7.45 -13.81
C CYS A 65 16.58 -8.77 -14.54
N ARG A 66 15.70 -9.66 -14.05
CA ARG A 66 15.31 -10.89 -14.77
C ARG A 66 13.94 -10.85 -15.43
N LEU A 67 13.17 -9.79 -15.20
CA LEU A 67 11.94 -9.49 -15.93
C LEU A 67 12.10 -8.31 -16.91
N LEU A 68 13.32 -7.78 -17.05
CA LEU A 68 13.76 -6.86 -18.13
C LEU A 68 13.78 -7.58 -19.49
N GLY A 69 12.62 -8.06 -19.94
CA GLY A 69 12.46 -8.69 -21.24
C GLY A 69 11.06 -8.57 -21.85
N LEU A 70 10.05 -8.14 -21.09
CA LEU A 70 8.71 -7.91 -21.62
C LEU A 70 8.36 -6.44 -21.42
N SER A 71 8.30 -5.72 -22.54
CA SER A 71 7.86 -4.32 -22.69
C SER A 71 6.41 -4.05 -22.25
N ALA A 72 5.82 -4.92 -21.42
CA ALA A 72 4.41 -4.90 -21.08
C ALA A 72 4.13 -4.08 -19.82
N PHE A 73 4.92 -4.17 -18.75
CA PHE A 73 4.64 -3.49 -17.47
C PHE A 73 5.76 -2.53 -17.06
N THR A 74 5.40 -1.53 -16.26
CA THR A 74 6.30 -0.48 -15.75
C THR A 74 6.49 -0.67 -14.25
N PHE A 75 7.75 -0.75 -13.80
CA PHE A 75 8.07 -0.81 -12.37
C PHE A 75 9.13 0.24 -12.05
N LEU A 76 8.79 1.22 -11.22
CA LEU A 76 9.64 2.37 -10.92
C LEU A 76 9.60 2.71 -9.43
N PRO A 77 10.65 3.33 -8.88
CA PRO A 77 10.54 4.16 -7.68
C PRO A 77 9.36 5.12 -7.79
N ILE A 78 8.62 5.31 -6.70
CA ILE A 78 7.44 6.20 -6.74
C ILE A 78 7.81 7.64 -7.08
N GLU A 79 8.95 8.12 -6.57
CA GLU A 79 9.53 9.43 -6.91
C GLU A 79 9.86 9.54 -8.41
N GLY A 80 10.39 8.45 -8.98
CA GLY A 80 10.68 8.37 -10.41
C GLY A 80 9.42 8.49 -11.25
N ALA A 81 8.38 7.71 -10.89
CA ALA A 81 7.09 7.75 -11.58
C ALA A 81 6.39 9.13 -11.50
N VAL A 82 6.55 9.85 -10.39
CA VAL A 82 6.07 11.24 -10.29
C VAL A 82 6.91 12.18 -11.15
N SER A 83 8.24 12.07 -11.10
CA SER A 83 9.14 12.94 -11.87
C SER A 83 8.98 12.77 -13.40
N GLU A 84 8.64 11.56 -13.84
CA GLU A 84 8.37 11.23 -15.24
C GLU A 84 6.92 11.55 -15.66
N GLY A 85 6.07 12.03 -14.74
CA GLY A 85 4.67 12.37 -15.01
C GLY A 85 3.74 11.17 -15.25
N ILE A 86 4.18 9.95 -14.91
CA ILE A 86 3.39 8.72 -15.02
C ILE A 86 2.31 8.64 -13.91
N VAL A 87 2.66 9.18 -12.75
CA VAL A 87 1.79 9.31 -11.58
C VAL A 87 1.66 10.79 -11.27
N ARG A 88 0.43 11.30 -11.23
CA ARG A 88 0.20 12.65 -10.67
C ARG A 88 0.27 12.59 -9.15
N GLU A 89 0.75 13.65 -8.53
CA GLU A 89 0.95 13.72 -7.09
C GLU A 89 -0.34 13.41 -6.33
N GLU A 90 -1.50 13.87 -6.81
CA GLU A 90 -2.79 13.63 -6.14
C GLU A 90 -3.19 12.16 -6.16
N GLU A 91 -2.65 11.35 -7.07
CA GLU A 91 -2.95 9.92 -7.12
C GLU A 91 -2.29 9.13 -5.99
N LEU A 92 -1.25 9.69 -5.36
CA LEU A 92 -0.60 9.13 -4.18
C LEU A 92 -1.49 9.23 -2.95
N PHE A 93 -2.23 10.32 -2.85
CA PHE A 93 -2.92 10.69 -1.62
C PHE A 93 -4.38 10.30 -1.69
N THR A 94 -4.90 9.82 -0.56
CA THR A 94 -6.31 9.53 -0.39
C THR A 94 -6.90 10.47 0.67
N GLU A 95 -8.22 10.48 0.78
CA GLU A 95 -8.88 11.10 1.92
C GLU A 95 -8.29 10.57 3.24
N GLU A 96 -8.00 11.48 4.17
CA GLU A 96 -7.50 11.16 5.50
C GLU A 96 -8.66 10.79 6.41
N TYR A 97 -8.70 9.54 6.87
CA TYR A 97 -9.78 9.03 7.71
C TYR A 97 -9.30 8.59 9.11
N ASP A 98 -7.99 8.40 9.30
CA ASP A 98 -7.39 8.13 10.61
C ASP A 98 -5.93 8.63 10.71
N LYS A 99 -5.41 8.67 11.95
CA LYS A 99 -4.06 9.15 12.26
C LYS A 99 -2.96 8.33 11.58
N MET A 100 -3.13 7.00 11.45
CA MET A 100 -2.11 6.15 10.82
C MET A 100 -2.04 6.35 9.32
N ASN A 101 -3.19 6.52 8.67
CA ASN A 101 -3.26 6.88 7.26
C ASN A 101 -2.60 8.26 7.04
N ALA A 102 -2.88 9.24 7.89
CA ALA A 102 -2.24 10.55 7.80
C ALA A 102 -0.72 10.48 8.01
N ILE A 103 -0.26 9.66 8.97
CA ILE A 103 1.17 9.42 9.19
C ILE A 103 1.83 8.73 8.00
N ASN A 104 1.18 7.73 7.41
CA ASN A 104 1.69 7.10 6.18
C ASN A 104 1.79 8.14 5.05
N GLN A 105 0.72 8.91 4.81
CA GLN A 105 0.69 9.96 3.78
C GLN A 105 1.72 11.08 4.02
N GLY A 106 2.01 11.42 5.28
CA GLY A 106 2.95 12.49 5.63
C GLY A 106 4.41 12.04 5.72
N TYR A 107 4.68 10.84 6.23
CA TYR A 107 6.04 10.41 6.62
C TYR A 107 6.60 9.27 5.77
N PHE A 108 5.91 8.85 4.69
CA PHE A 108 6.51 7.88 3.78
C PHE A 108 7.84 8.41 3.21
N ASN A 109 8.81 7.53 3.09
CA ASN A 109 10.14 7.84 2.56
C ASN A 109 10.59 6.87 1.47
N ASP A 110 9.75 5.88 1.16
CA ASP A 110 9.98 4.88 0.13
C ASP A 110 8.64 4.50 -0.53
N GLY A 111 8.72 3.81 -1.65
CA GLY A 111 7.57 3.29 -2.36
C GLY A 111 7.86 2.97 -3.81
N PHE A 112 6.98 2.18 -4.41
CA PHE A 112 7.06 1.85 -5.84
C PHE A 112 5.78 2.20 -6.59
N TYR A 113 5.95 2.34 -7.90
CA TYR A 113 4.89 2.33 -8.89
C TYR A 113 4.94 1.03 -9.69
N LEU A 114 3.80 0.34 -9.81
CA LEU A 114 3.58 -0.77 -10.73
C LEU A 114 2.48 -0.42 -11.72
N GLY A 115 2.82 -0.30 -12.99
CA GLY A 115 1.89 -0.07 -14.10
C GLY A 115 1.69 -1.34 -14.91
N ILE A 116 0.48 -1.87 -14.91
CA ILE A 116 0.04 -2.98 -15.76
C ILE A 116 -0.76 -2.37 -16.93
N PRO A 117 -0.44 -2.68 -18.18
CA PRO A 117 -1.02 -2.01 -19.34
C PRO A 117 -2.46 -2.48 -19.57
N PRO A 118 -3.27 -1.76 -20.36
CA PRO A 118 -4.58 -2.24 -20.79
C PRO A 118 -4.49 -3.55 -21.58
N LYS A 119 -5.56 -4.35 -21.55
CA LYS A 119 -5.66 -5.65 -22.23
C LYS A 119 -4.63 -6.67 -21.75
N PHE A 120 -4.06 -6.47 -20.57
CA PHE A 120 -3.15 -7.45 -19.98
C PHE A 120 -3.95 -8.67 -19.52
N ASN A 121 -3.68 -9.83 -20.09
CA ASN A 121 -4.32 -11.07 -19.68
C ASN A 121 -3.26 -12.18 -19.65
N ASP A 122 -2.68 -12.39 -18.47
CA ASP A 122 -1.72 -13.46 -18.21
C ASP A 122 -2.22 -14.27 -17.01
N GLU A 123 -2.07 -15.59 -17.08
CA GLU A 123 -2.44 -16.47 -15.97
C GLU A 123 -1.42 -16.42 -14.83
N LYS A 124 -0.22 -15.90 -15.11
CA LYS A 124 0.85 -15.73 -14.14
C LYS A 124 0.50 -14.71 -13.06
N MET A 125 0.95 -15.02 -11.85
CA MET A 125 0.79 -14.17 -10.69
C MET A 125 1.99 -13.25 -10.54
N PHE A 126 1.75 -11.95 -10.37
CA PHE A 126 2.77 -11.03 -9.88
C PHE A 126 2.92 -11.23 -8.39
N THR A 127 4.14 -11.48 -7.91
CA THR A 127 4.41 -11.51 -6.47
C THR A 127 5.06 -10.19 -6.06
N LEU A 128 4.73 -9.66 -4.90
CA LEU A 128 5.37 -8.50 -4.31
C LEU A 128 5.77 -8.96 -2.91
N LEU A 129 7.05 -9.29 -2.76
CA LEU A 129 7.59 -9.58 -1.44
C LEU A 129 7.94 -8.25 -0.78
N HIS A 130 7.55 -8.04 0.47
CA HIS A 130 7.97 -6.92 1.29
C HIS A 130 8.79 -7.49 2.44
N THR A 131 10.05 -7.06 2.53
CA THR A 131 10.94 -7.44 3.63
C THR A 131 11.37 -6.21 4.39
N ALA A 132 11.65 -6.33 5.68
CA ALA A 132 12.33 -5.29 6.43
C ALA A 132 13.05 -5.84 7.65
N GLU A 133 14.16 -5.17 7.96
CA GLU A 133 14.98 -5.39 9.16
C GLU A 133 14.94 -4.18 10.11
N ARG A 134 14.27 -3.09 9.72
CA ARG A 134 14.13 -1.84 10.48
C ARG A 134 12.76 -1.21 10.23
N ASP A 135 12.40 -0.26 11.09
CA ASP A 135 11.18 0.51 10.91
C ASP A 135 11.13 1.19 9.54
N PHE A 136 10.00 1.10 8.84
CA PHE A 136 9.84 1.72 7.54
C PHE A 136 8.44 2.28 7.31
N ASN A 137 8.38 3.31 6.46
CA ASN A 137 7.15 3.94 6.03
C ASN A 137 7.14 4.03 4.50
N ALA A 138 6.34 3.18 3.86
CA ALA A 138 6.29 3.06 2.40
C ALA A 138 4.91 3.43 1.87
N ARG A 139 4.89 4.05 0.69
CA ARG A 139 3.65 4.37 -0.02
C ARG A 139 3.75 4.06 -1.51
N ASN A 140 2.90 3.15 -1.97
CA ASN A 140 2.96 2.58 -3.32
C ASN A 140 1.73 2.92 -4.15
N ILE A 141 1.90 2.86 -5.46
CA ILE A 141 0.80 2.89 -6.42
C ILE A 141 0.85 1.67 -7.34
N ILE A 142 -0.30 1.04 -7.54
CA ILE A 142 -0.50 0.03 -8.56
C ILE A 142 -1.60 0.52 -9.51
N LYS A 143 -1.30 0.66 -10.80
CA LYS A 143 -2.29 0.99 -11.84
C LYS A 143 -2.49 -0.22 -12.74
N ILE A 144 -3.73 -0.69 -12.84
CA ILE A 144 -4.12 -1.79 -13.73
C ILE A 144 -4.96 -1.21 -14.86
N GLY A 145 -4.46 -1.32 -16.09
CA GLY A 145 -5.13 -0.80 -17.26
C GLY A 145 -6.44 -1.52 -17.57
N SER A 146 -7.34 -0.85 -18.29
CA SER A 146 -8.66 -1.38 -18.64
C SER A 146 -8.60 -2.70 -19.43
N ASN A 147 -9.66 -3.50 -19.33
CA ASN A 147 -9.78 -4.81 -20.00
C ASN A 147 -8.68 -5.81 -19.61
N SER A 148 -8.13 -5.70 -18.40
CA SER A 148 -7.05 -6.56 -17.92
C SER A 148 -7.53 -7.57 -16.89
N SER A 149 -6.88 -8.73 -16.81
CA SER A 149 -7.06 -9.72 -15.76
C SER A 149 -5.72 -9.98 -15.09
N VAL A 150 -5.65 -9.74 -13.78
CA VAL A 150 -4.40 -9.72 -13.02
C VAL A 150 -4.54 -10.54 -11.75
N LYS A 151 -3.51 -11.34 -11.45
CA LYS A 151 -3.33 -11.97 -10.14
C LYS A 151 -2.11 -11.33 -9.47
N LEU A 152 -2.29 -10.79 -8.27
CA LEU A 152 -1.24 -10.14 -7.49
C LEU A 152 -1.18 -10.80 -6.11
N LEU A 153 0.01 -11.24 -5.70
CA LEU A 153 0.30 -11.69 -4.34
C LEU A 153 1.18 -10.64 -3.66
N GLU A 154 0.69 -10.00 -2.60
CA GLU A 154 1.54 -9.24 -1.68
C GLU A 154 1.87 -10.13 -0.48
N ASN A 155 3.16 -10.30 -0.20
CA ASN A 155 3.67 -11.11 0.90
C ASN A 155 4.55 -10.24 1.80
N PHE A 156 4.20 -10.14 3.08
CA PHE A 156 4.95 -9.39 4.08
C PHE A 156 5.74 -10.39 4.92
N VAL A 157 7.06 -10.28 4.87
CA VAL A 157 7.98 -11.09 5.68
C VAL A 157 8.88 -10.14 6.45
N MET A 158 8.49 -9.88 7.70
CA MET A 158 9.18 -8.92 8.55
C MET A 158 10.10 -9.62 9.54
N THR A 159 11.29 -9.07 9.77
CA THR A 159 12.27 -9.61 10.72
C THR A 159 12.73 -8.51 11.69
N GLY A 160 12.79 -8.81 12.99
CA GLY A 160 13.53 -7.98 13.95
C GLY A 160 12.78 -6.98 14.83
N ASN A 161 11.59 -7.28 15.36
CA ASN A 161 10.83 -6.42 16.29
C ASN A 161 10.69 -4.97 15.80
N ILE A 162 10.15 -4.83 14.59
CA ILE A 162 10.05 -3.56 13.87
C ILE A 162 8.63 -2.99 13.83
N ASN A 163 8.53 -1.70 13.54
CA ASN A 163 7.30 -0.97 13.27
C ASN A 163 7.17 -0.70 11.77
N VAL A 164 6.02 -1.08 11.21
CA VAL A 164 5.76 -0.99 9.77
C VAL A 164 4.57 -0.06 9.51
N SER A 165 4.74 0.85 8.55
CA SER A 165 3.65 1.62 7.93
C SER A 165 3.71 1.45 6.43
N HIS A 166 2.72 0.78 5.84
CA HIS A 166 2.71 0.46 4.42
C HIS A 166 1.36 0.81 3.80
N GLY A 167 1.33 1.77 2.90
CA GLY A 167 0.13 2.18 2.18
C GLY A 167 0.22 1.88 0.70
N THR A 168 -0.79 1.22 0.13
CA THR A 168 -0.87 1.00 -1.32
C THR A 168 -2.18 1.57 -1.87
N VAL A 169 -2.07 2.39 -2.91
CA VAL A 169 -3.23 2.81 -3.71
C VAL A 169 -3.28 1.98 -4.98
N ILE A 170 -4.34 1.19 -5.16
CA ILE A 170 -4.58 0.37 -6.34
C ILE A 170 -5.67 1.03 -7.17
N ARG A 171 -5.40 1.31 -8.43
CA ARG A 171 -6.39 1.81 -9.40
C ARG A 171 -6.70 0.71 -10.41
N LEU A 172 -7.94 0.23 -10.38
CA LEU A 172 -8.44 -0.85 -11.21
C LEU A 172 -9.27 -0.28 -12.37
N GLY A 173 -8.73 -0.37 -13.58
CA GLY A 173 -9.34 0.22 -14.77
C GLY A 173 -10.66 -0.44 -15.20
N GLU A 174 -11.37 0.18 -16.13
CA GLU A 174 -12.66 -0.33 -16.62
C GLU A 174 -12.58 -1.79 -17.11
N ASN A 175 -13.63 -2.57 -16.84
CA ASN A 175 -13.75 -3.95 -17.32
C ASN A 175 -12.52 -4.81 -16.97
N SER A 176 -11.87 -4.55 -15.84
CA SER A 176 -10.68 -5.29 -15.39
C SER A 176 -10.96 -6.09 -14.13
N THR A 177 -10.25 -7.20 -13.98
CA THR A 177 -10.36 -8.12 -12.85
C THR A 177 -9.04 -8.18 -12.10
N LEU A 178 -9.09 -8.02 -10.78
CA LEU A 178 -7.95 -8.21 -9.89
C LEU A 178 -8.25 -9.29 -8.87
N HIS A 179 -7.43 -10.35 -8.87
CA HIS A 179 -7.30 -11.27 -7.75
C HIS A 179 -6.11 -10.83 -6.89
N LEU A 180 -6.40 -10.28 -5.72
CA LEU A 180 -5.42 -9.81 -4.76
C LEU A 180 -5.28 -10.85 -3.64
N TYR A 181 -4.15 -11.54 -3.61
CA TYR A 181 -3.74 -12.45 -2.56
C TYR A 181 -2.85 -11.69 -1.58
N LEU A 182 -3.20 -11.73 -0.30
CA LEU A 182 -2.49 -11.06 0.77
C LEU A 182 -2.03 -12.11 1.76
N LEU A 183 -0.72 -12.19 1.96
CA LEU A 183 -0.09 -12.98 2.99
C LEU A 183 0.65 -12.04 3.93
N GLU A 184 0.13 -11.84 5.13
CA GLU A 184 0.72 -10.95 6.13
C GLU A 184 1.32 -11.80 7.25
N ASP A 185 2.63 -12.06 7.18
CA ASP A 185 3.40 -12.67 8.27
C ASP A 185 4.05 -11.57 9.12
N ASP A 186 3.28 -11.13 10.10
CA ASP A 186 3.63 -10.04 11.01
C ASP A 186 4.18 -10.55 12.34
N VAL A 187 4.42 -11.86 12.50
CA VAL A 187 4.74 -12.49 13.80
C VAL A 187 5.92 -11.81 14.52
N SER A 188 6.87 -11.28 13.75
CA SER A 188 8.07 -10.59 14.27
C SER A 188 7.96 -9.06 14.36
N THR A 189 6.76 -8.49 14.24
CA THR A 189 6.52 -7.03 14.29
C THR A 189 5.99 -6.57 15.65
N GLU A 190 6.41 -5.39 16.09
CA GLU A 190 5.86 -4.72 17.27
C GLU A 190 4.56 -3.98 16.93
N LEU A 191 4.55 -3.30 15.78
CA LEU A 191 3.39 -2.67 15.16
C LEU A 191 3.45 -2.91 13.66
N SER A 192 2.41 -3.50 13.08
CA SER A 192 2.23 -3.55 11.63
C SER A 192 0.99 -2.76 11.26
N TYR A 193 1.16 -1.71 10.47
CA TYR A 193 0.07 -0.98 9.85
C TYR A 193 0.16 -1.09 8.34
N VAL A 194 -0.76 -1.85 7.76
CA VAL A 194 -0.85 -2.04 6.32
C VAL A 194 -2.21 -1.55 5.84
N GLU A 195 -2.20 -0.59 4.92
CA GLU A 195 -3.42 -0.08 4.30
C GLU A 195 -3.40 -0.27 2.78
N ARG A 196 -4.57 -0.59 2.24
CA ARG A 196 -4.80 -0.71 0.81
C ARG A 196 -6.07 0.04 0.45
N THR A 197 -5.96 1.01 -0.44
CA THR A 197 -7.13 1.67 -1.03
C THR A 197 -7.26 1.22 -2.48
N VAL A 198 -8.32 0.49 -2.80
CA VAL A 198 -8.63 0.03 -4.17
C VAL A 198 -9.72 0.91 -4.75
N ILE A 199 -9.40 1.64 -5.82
CA ILE A 199 -10.33 2.50 -6.56
C ILE A 199 -10.72 1.77 -7.85
N MET A 200 -12.02 1.55 -8.03
CA MET A 200 -12.59 0.65 -9.02
C MET A 200 -13.44 1.40 -10.04
N GLU A 201 -13.07 1.32 -11.32
CA GLU A 201 -13.85 1.85 -12.43
C GLU A 201 -14.99 0.90 -12.85
N ARG A 202 -15.78 1.27 -13.86
CA ARG A 202 -17.00 0.55 -14.24
C ARG A 202 -16.71 -0.88 -14.70
N TYR A 203 -17.63 -1.79 -14.41
CA TYR A 203 -17.53 -3.22 -14.75
C TYR A 203 -16.25 -3.92 -14.25
N SER A 204 -15.56 -3.34 -13.26
CA SER A 204 -14.37 -3.96 -12.69
C SER A 204 -14.71 -4.92 -11.55
N SER A 205 -13.91 -5.96 -11.37
CA SER A 205 -14.11 -7.00 -10.36
C SER A 205 -12.87 -7.15 -9.48
N LEU A 206 -13.07 -7.11 -8.16
CA LEU A 206 -12.03 -7.28 -7.16
C LEU A 206 -12.30 -8.53 -6.32
N HIS A 207 -11.33 -9.43 -6.27
CA HIS A 207 -11.34 -10.60 -5.38
C HIS A 207 -10.15 -10.52 -4.44
N VAL A 208 -10.40 -10.29 -3.15
CA VAL A 208 -9.37 -10.27 -2.13
C VAL A 208 -9.35 -11.60 -1.38
N HIS A 209 -8.19 -12.23 -1.32
CA HIS A 209 -7.91 -13.43 -0.55
C HIS A 209 -6.85 -13.10 0.49
N HIS A 210 -7.24 -13.02 1.75
CA HIS A 210 -6.39 -12.50 2.82
C HIS A 210 -6.12 -13.55 3.89
N LEU A 211 -4.83 -13.83 4.13
CA LEU A 211 -4.35 -14.66 5.21
C LEU A 211 -3.41 -13.84 6.09
N VAL A 212 -3.73 -13.75 7.38
CA VAL A 212 -2.92 -13.01 8.37
C VAL A 212 -2.40 -13.96 9.45
N LEU A 213 -1.09 -13.88 9.71
CA LEU A 213 -0.40 -14.41 10.87
C LEU A 213 0.00 -13.20 11.75
N PRO A 214 -0.83 -12.82 12.72
CA PRO A 214 -0.72 -11.52 13.36
C PRO A 214 0.52 -11.43 14.25
N GLY A 215 1.13 -10.24 14.25
CA GLY A 215 2.19 -9.85 15.19
C GLY A 215 1.67 -9.44 16.55
N ARG A 216 2.49 -8.71 17.30
CA ARG A 216 2.08 -8.14 18.60
C ARG A 216 0.89 -7.18 18.44
N LYS A 217 0.91 -6.38 17.37
CA LYS A 217 -0.16 -5.46 17.01
C LYS A 217 -0.22 -5.27 15.49
N SER A 218 -1.13 -5.98 14.83
CA SER A 218 -1.37 -5.85 13.39
C SER A 218 -2.67 -5.10 13.10
N ILE A 219 -2.59 -4.12 12.21
CA ILE A 219 -3.69 -3.31 11.71
C ILE A 219 -3.64 -3.39 10.18
N SER A 220 -4.45 -4.28 9.62
CA SER A 220 -4.62 -4.40 8.17
C SER A 220 -5.94 -3.79 7.74
N ARG A 221 -5.90 -2.85 6.81
CA ARG A 221 -7.08 -2.13 6.30
C ARG A 221 -7.17 -2.26 4.79
N ILE A 222 -8.36 -2.61 4.30
CA ILE A 222 -8.67 -2.58 2.88
C ILE A 222 -9.91 -1.70 2.69
N ARG A 223 -9.71 -0.56 2.02
CA ARG A 223 -10.77 0.35 1.62
C ARG A 223 -11.05 0.14 0.14
N VAL A 224 -12.29 -0.18 -0.20
CA VAL A 224 -12.73 -0.33 -1.59
C VAL A 224 -13.62 0.86 -1.95
N ILE A 225 -13.26 1.58 -3.02
CA ILE A 225 -13.99 2.74 -3.53
C ILE A 225 -14.49 2.38 -4.93
N GLN A 226 -15.78 2.11 -5.06
CA GLN A 226 -16.44 1.82 -6.33
C GLN A 226 -16.93 3.12 -6.96
N THR A 227 -16.16 3.68 -7.89
CA THR A 227 -16.53 4.93 -8.58
C THR A 227 -17.32 4.68 -9.86
N GLY A 228 -17.15 3.51 -10.49
CA GLY A 228 -17.85 3.13 -11.71
C GLY A 228 -19.04 2.22 -11.49
N GLU A 229 -20.02 2.32 -12.38
CA GLU A 229 -21.21 1.46 -12.37
C GLU A 229 -20.84 -0.02 -12.56
N HIS A 230 -21.59 -0.90 -11.90
CA HIS A 230 -21.41 -2.36 -11.96
C HIS A 230 -20.03 -2.87 -11.52
N ALA A 231 -19.27 -2.10 -10.76
CA ALA A 231 -18.10 -2.61 -10.06
C ALA A 231 -18.52 -3.58 -8.95
N GLU A 232 -17.85 -4.73 -8.82
CA GLU A 232 -18.10 -5.71 -7.76
C GLU A 232 -16.84 -6.03 -6.97
N SER A 233 -16.98 -6.26 -5.66
CA SER A 233 -15.86 -6.66 -4.81
C SER A 233 -16.25 -7.81 -3.90
N ARG A 234 -15.31 -8.73 -3.70
CA ARG A 234 -15.45 -9.89 -2.81
C ARG A 234 -14.22 -9.98 -1.92
N TYR A 235 -14.44 -10.19 -0.63
CA TYR A 235 -13.38 -10.32 0.35
C TYR A 235 -13.51 -11.67 1.06
N TYR A 236 -12.42 -12.43 1.03
CA TYR A 236 -12.27 -13.72 1.69
C TYR A 236 -11.09 -13.59 2.64
N GLY A 237 -11.31 -13.69 3.94
CA GLY A 237 -10.28 -13.49 4.95
C GLY A 237 -10.22 -14.61 5.97
N ALA A 238 -9.00 -14.97 6.37
CA ALA A 238 -8.72 -15.82 7.52
C ALA A 238 -7.59 -15.20 8.35
N ALA A 239 -7.73 -15.24 9.67
CA ALA A 239 -6.68 -14.93 10.62
C ALA A 239 -6.41 -16.20 11.43
N ILE A 240 -5.15 -16.58 11.57
CA ILE A 240 -4.70 -17.80 12.26
C ILE A 240 -4.04 -17.42 13.59
#